data_AF-A0A518BL86-F1
#
_entry.id   AF-A0A518BL86-F1
#
_cell.length_a   1.000
_cell.length_b   1.000
_cell.length_c   1.000
_cell.angle_alpha   90.00
_cell.angle_beta   90.00
_cell.angle_gamma   90.00
#
_symmetry.space_group_name_H-M   'P 1'
#
loop_
_entity.id
_entity.type
_entity.pdbx_description
1 polymer ?
#
loop_
_entity_poly.entity_id
_entity_poly.type
_entity_poly.pdbx_seq_one_letter_code
_entity_poly.pdbx_strand_id
1 'polypeptide(L)'
;MERSDPRSPDQPGQPTPITCVQAEGLIERLAFGGLPGPIATLLRQHLSGCASCKSEYRGRMETQARLGRQVRESHRGAISVEHGGLGPERQEPRIRPKSLRRFAMFVVPAALFFFATRLSSDWNFEPPLTAHWVEGTSWIGGHALDADSVSVKLVRSDLILTEPGARCRIEAGSFDLSIDPGARLLVISSLTRRVRLEEGQVELEGRATLETPLGMVEVFDGEAQITLDGGGLEVLARSGDVVLVDARGRRALPVVEADAVVGL
;
A
#
# COMPACT_ATOMS: atom_id res chain seq x y z
N MET A 1 -23.61 52.29 -29.26
CA MET A 1 -22.67 51.62 -28.32
C MET A 1 -23.49 50.68 -27.46
N GLU A 2 -23.86 49.53 -28.02
CA GLU A 2 -24.52 48.44 -27.28
C GLU A 2 -23.43 47.61 -26.61
N ARG A 3 -23.46 47.53 -25.28
CA ARG A 3 -22.61 46.65 -24.50
C ARG A 3 -23.20 45.25 -24.57
N SER A 4 -22.54 44.37 -25.31
CA SER A 4 -22.80 42.93 -25.31
C SER A 4 -22.44 42.35 -23.95
N ASP A 5 -23.41 41.80 -23.24
CA ASP A 5 -23.20 41.10 -21.97
C ASP A 5 -22.34 39.83 -22.19
N PRO A 6 -21.30 39.61 -21.37
CA PRO A 6 -20.47 38.41 -21.44
C PRO A 6 -21.27 37.20 -20.98
N ARG A 7 -21.28 36.18 -21.84
CA ARG A 7 -21.88 34.86 -21.62
C ARG A 7 -21.53 34.34 -20.22
N SER A 8 -22.57 34.09 -19.42
CA SER A 8 -22.48 33.44 -18.12
C SER A 8 -21.76 32.10 -18.28
N PRO A 9 -20.69 31.82 -17.50
CA PRO A 9 -19.99 30.54 -17.59
C PRO A 9 -20.94 29.40 -17.20
N ASP A 10 -20.91 28.34 -18.00
CA ASP A 10 -21.66 27.11 -17.85
C ASP A 10 -21.84 26.74 -16.38
N GLN A 11 -23.09 26.80 -15.89
CA GLN A 11 -23.41 26.18 -14.62
C GLN A 11 -23.12 24.69 -14.76
N PRO A 12 -22.25 24.09 -13.91
CA PRO A 12 -21.98 22.67 -13.96
C PRO A 12 -23.31 21.94 -13.83
N GLY A 13 -23.66 21.18 -14.87
CA GLY A 13 -24.94 20.49 -14.97
C GLY A 13 -25.22 19.74 -13.69
N GLN A 14 -26.37 20.00 -13.07
CA GLN A 14 -26.77 19.32 -11.84
C GLN A 14 -26.69 17.81 -12.09
N PRO A 15 -25.99 17.05 -11.24
CA PRO A 15 -25.82 15.63 -11.46
C PRO A 15 -27.19 14.96 -11.42
N THR A 16 -27.47 14.16 -12.44
CA THR A 16 -28.72 13.45 -12.57
C THR A 16 -28.91 12.49 -11.39
N PRO A 17 -30.11 12.46 -10.76
CA PRO A 17 -30.37 11.57 -9.65
C PRO A 17 -30.25 10.10 -10.10
N ILE A 18 -29.58 9.29 -9.30
CA ILE A 18 -29.41 7.85 -9.58
C ILE A 18 -30.67 7.06 -9.22
N THR A 19 -30.97 6.04 -10.01
CA THR A 19 -32.09 5.11 -9.82
C THR A 19 -31.76 4.03 -8.77
N CYS A 20 -32.77 3.32 -8.23
CA CYS A 20 -32.55 2.24 -7.27
C CYS A 20 -31.67 1.11 -7.85
N VAL A 21 -31.87 0.73 -9.12
CA VAL A 21 -31.07 -0.29 -9.81
C VAL A 21 -29.60 0.12 -9.89
N GLN A 22 -29.32 1.40 -10.16
CA GLN A 22 -27.95 1.93 -10.13
C GLN A 22 -27.39 1.94 -8.71
N ALA A 23 -28.20 2.31 -7.71
CA ALA A 23 -27.80 2.32 -6.31
C ALA A 23 -27.41 0.93 -5.81
N GLU A 24 -28.15 -0.12 -6.16
CA GLU A 24 -27.83 -1.52 -5.84
C GLU A 24 -26.45 -1.93 -6.37
N GLY A 25 -26.16 -1.64 -7.64
CA GLY A 25 -24.84 -1.91 -8.23
C GLY A 25 -23.70 -1.11 -7.59
N LEU A 26 -23.97 0.12 -7.14
CA LEU A 26 -23.00 0.94 -6.41
C LEU A 26 -22.76 0.45 -4.98
N ILE A 27 -23.80 -0.02 -4.28
CA ILE A 27 -23.69 -0.64 -2.95
C ILE A 27 -22.80 -1.89 -3.03
N GLU A 28 -22.96 -2.69 -4.08
CA GLU A 28 -22.12 -3.86 -4.33
C GLU A 28 -20.66 -3.49 -4.55
N ARG A 29 -20.37 -2.55 -5.45
CA ARG A 29 -18.99 -2.09 -5.72
C ARG A 29 -18.32 -1.50 -4.48
N LEU A 30 -19.06 -0.74 -3.67
CA LEU A 30 -18.55 -0.15 -2.45
C LEU A 30 -18.02 -1.21 -1.47
N ALA A 31 -18.64 -2.38 -1.41
CA ALA A 31 -18.21 -3.48 -0.54
C ALA A 31 -16.84 -4.07 -0.95
N PHE A 32 -16.45 -3.97 -2.22
CA PHE A 32 -15.24 -4.61 -2.76
C PHE A 32 -14.02 -3.69 -2.95
N GLY A 33 -14.18 -2.37 -2.96
CA GLY A 33 -13.03 -1.50 -3.26
C GLY A 33 -13.22 0.00 -3.09
N GLY A 34 -14.30 0.45 -2.46
CA GLY A 34 -14.60 1.88 -2.36
C GLY A 34 -15.29 2.44 -3.61
N LEU A 35 -15.62 3.73 -3.57
CA LEU A 35 -16.23 4.46 -4.70
C LEU A 35 -15.51 5.81 -4.88
N PRO A 36 -15.35 6.31 -6.11
CA PRO A 36 -14.88 7.67 -6.35
C PRO A 36 -15.76 8.71 -5.63
N GLY A 37 -15.16 9.79 -5.12
CA GLY A 37 -15.82 10.78 -4.28
C GLY A 37 -17.16 11.34 -4.83
N PRO A 38 -17.25 11.72 -6.12
CA PRO A 38 -18.50 12.19 -6.72
C PRO A 38 -19.60 11.12 -6.70
N ILE A 39 -19.26 9.87 -7.05
CA ILE A 39 -20.20 8.74 -7.07
C ILE A 39 -20.65 8.39 -5.64
N ALA A 40 -19.73 8.41 -4.67
CA ALA A 40 -20.05 8.20 -3.27
C ALA A 40 -21.00 9.28 -2.71
N THR A 41 -20.94 10.50 -3.25
CA THR A 41 -21.87 11.60 -2.89
C THR A 41 -23.26 11.34 -3.45
N LEU A 42 -23.37 10.93 -4.72
CA LEU A 42 -24.64 10.57 -5.34
C LEU A 42 -25.32 9.39 -4.64
N LEU A 43 -24.53 8.36 -4.28
CA LEU A 43 -25.05 7.24 -3.51
C LEU A 43 -25.57 7.69 -2.14
N ARG A 44 -24.83 8.53 -1.41
CA ARG A 44 -25.29 9.07 -0.11
C ARG A 44 -26.58 9.85 -0.23
N GLN A 45 -26.72 10.67 -1.27
CA GLN A 45 -27.94 11.43 -1.54
C GLN A 45 -29.13 10.51 -1.87
N HIS A 46 -28.92 9.45 -2.64
CA HIS A 46 -29.95 8.45 -2.88
C HIS A 46 -30.36 7.72 -1.60
N LEU A 47 -29.38 7.27 -0.80
CA LEU A 47 -29.61 6.56 0.47
C LEU A 47 -30.30 7.42 1.53
N SER A 48 -30.21 8.76 1.45
CA SER A 48 -30.99 9.64 2.33
C SER A 48 -32.47 9.72 1.93
N GLY A 49 -32.80 9.48 0.66
CA GLY A 49 -34.18 9.50 0.15
C GLY A 49 -34.85 8.12 0.06
N CYS A 50 -34.09 7.03 -0.02
CA CYS A 50 -34.62 5.68 -0.29
C CYS A 50 -34.39 4.71 0.87
N ALA A 51 -35.46 4.35 1.60
CA ALA A 51 -35.39 3.50 2.79
C ALA A 51 -34.98 2.04 2.48
N SER A 52 -35.40 1.48 1.34
CA SER A 52 -35.05 0.10 0.94
C SER A 52 -33.57 -0.04 0.63
N CYS A 53 -33.02 0.83 -0.23
CA CYS A 53 -31.59 0.85 -0.56
C CYS A 53 -30.73 1.09 0.70
N LYS A 54 -31.20 1.93 1.63
CA LYS A 54 -30.53 2.15 2.93
C LYS A 54 -30.49 0.90 3.81
N SER A 55 -31.58 0.13 3.84
CA SER A 55 -31.64 -1.15 4.54
C SER A 55 -30.65 -2.15 3.96
N GLU A 56 -30.62 -2.30 2.63
CA GLU A 56 -29.69 -3.20 1.95
C GLU A 56 -28.23 -2.82 2.20
N TYR A 57 -27.90 -1.54 2.05
CA TYR A 57 -26.57 -1.02 2.36
C TYR A 57 -26.12 -1.37 3.78
N ARG A 58 -26.99 -1.18 4.79
CA ARG A 58 -26.69 -1.55 6.18
C ARG A 58 -26.42 -3.04 6.35
N GLY A 59 -27.26 -3.89 5.74
CA GLY A 59 -27.08 -5.34 5.81
C GLY A 59 -25.74 -5.82 5.22
N ARG A 60 -25.30 -5.22 4.10
CA ARG A 60 -23.98 -5.54 3.54
C ARG A 60 -22.83 -5.08 4.44
N MET A 61 -22.92 -3.86 4.98
CA MET A 61 -21.89 -3.33 5.90
C MET A 61 -21.79 -4.13 7.21
N GLU A 62 -22.93 -4.60 7.76
CA GLU A 62 -22.95 -5.48 8.93
C GLU A 62 -22.28 -6.83 8.65
N THR A 63 -22.56 -7.41 7.48
CA THR A 63 -21.94 -8.67 7.04
C THR A 63 -20.43 -8.52 6.89
N GLN A 64 -19.97 -7.46 6.24
CA GLN A 64 -18.55 -7.17 6.08
C GLN A 64 -17.85 -6.90 7.43
N ALA A 65 -18.50 -6.15 8.32
CA ALA A 65 -17.99 -5.92 9.67
C ALA A 65 -17.90 -7.22 10.49
N ARG A 66 -18.86 -8.14 10.32
CA ARG A 66 -18.84 -9.46 10.97
C ARG A 66 -17.65 -10.30 10.48
N LEU A 67 -17.45 -10.37 9.17
CA LEU A 67 -16.29 -11.07 8.58
C LEU A 67 -14.97 -10.46 9.06
N GLY A 68 -14.86 -9.13 9.07
CA GLY A 68 -13.67 -8.43 9.55
C GLY A 68 -13.38 -8.62 11.06
N ARG A 69 -14.40 -8.92 11.88
CA ARG A 69 -14.19 -9.34 13.29
C ARG A 69 -13.69 -10.78 13.37
N GLN A 70 -14.31 -11.68 12.63
CA GLN A 70 -13.95 -13.10 12.59
C GLN A 70 -12.49 -13.32 12.13
N VAL A 71 -12.05 -12.60 11.08
CA VAL A 71 -10.66 -12.64 10.59
C VAL A 71 -9.68 -12.13 11.66
N ARG A 72 -10.03 -11.06 12.38
CA ARG A 72 -9.17 -10.53 13.46
C ARG A 72 -9.06 -11.49 14.64
N GLU A 73 -10.16 -12.19 14.98
CA GLU A 73 -10.16 -13.21 16.03
C GLU A 73 -9.32 -14.43 15.63
N SER A 74 -9.41 -14.91 14.38
CA SER A 74 -8.60 -16.03 13.90
C SER A 74 -7.10 -15.70 13.89
N HIS A 75 -6.72 -14.48 13.50
CA HIS A 75 -5.32 -14.05 13.55
C HIS A 75 -4.80 -13.87 14.99
N ARG A 76 -5.63 -13.43 15.93
CA ARG A 76 -5.23 -13.27 17.34
C ARG A 76 -5.06 -14.62 18.04
N GLY A 77 -5.88 -15.61 17.68
CA GLY A 77 -5.78 -16.99 18.17
C GLY A 77 -4.50 -17.69 17.71
N ALA A 78 -4.11 -17.52 16.44
CA ALA A 78 -2.89 -18.13 15.89
C ALA A 78 -1.60 -17.66 16.58
N ILE A 79 -1.55 -16.41 17.09
CA ILE A 79 -0.36 -15.85 17.75
C ILE A 79 -0.26 -16.28 19.23
N SER A 80 -1.36 -16.68 19.88
CA SER A 80 -1.34 -17.07 21.30
C SER A 80 -1.07 -18.56 21.57
N VAL A 81 -1.09 -19.42 20.55
CA VAL A 81 -0.94 -20.88 20.76
C VAL A 81 0.53 -21.33 20.86
N GLU A 82 1.50 -20.52 20.41
CA GLU A 82 2.93 -20.88 20.51
C GLU A 82 3.63 -20.45 21.82
N HIS A 83 2.93 -19.84 22.80
CA HIS A 83 3.51 -19.50 24.12
C HIS A 83 2.78 -20.16 25.30
N GLY A 84 1.97 -21.18 25.04
CA GLY A 84 1.23 -21.96 26.05
C GLY A 84 2.00 -23.16 26.59
N GLY A 85 3.21 -22.95 27.11
CA GLY A 85 3.99 -23.98 27.78
C GLY A 85 4.66 -23.42 29.02
N LEU A 86 4.19 -23.87 30.19
CA LEU A 86 4.72 -23.65 31.55
C LEU A 86 4.30 -22.33 32.21
N GLY A 87 3.17 -22.39 32.91
CA GLY A 87 2.98 -21.53 34.06
C GLY A 87 3.94 -21.94 35.19
N PRO A 88 4.60 -20.98 35.85
CA PRO A 88 5.16 -21.22 37.16
C PRO A 88 4.20 -20.66 38.22
N GLU A 89 3.87 -21.55 39.14
CA GLU A 89 3.33 -21.28 40.45
C GLU A 89 4.03 -20.06 41.09
N ARG A 90 3.25 -19.06 41.48
CA ARG A 90 3.72 -17.86 42.20
C ARG A 90 4.24 -18.27 43.58
N GLN A 91 5.53 -18.57 43.67
CA GLN A 91 6.29 -18.41 44.92
C GLN A 91 6.97 -17.04 44.88
N GLU A 92 6.54 -16.13 45.76
CA GLU A 92 7.24 -14.88 46.03
C GLU A 92 8.61 -15.19 46.66
N PRO A 93 9.74 -14.96 45.97
CA PRO A 93 11.04 -15.08 46.60
C PRO A 93 11.27 -13.80 47.41
N ARG A 94 11.31 -13.92 48.74
CA ARG A 94 11.85 -12.87 49.63
C ARG A 94 13.36 -12.73 49.35
N ILE A 95 13.72 -11.93 48.36
CA ILE A 95 15.11 -11.60 48.03
C ILE A 95 15.65 -10.66 49.12
N ARG A 96 16.36 -11.23 50.11
CA ARG A 96 17.27 -10.45 50.97
C ARG A 96 18.48 -10.00 50.12
N PRO A 97 18.84 -8.71 50.08
CA PRO A 97 19.96 -8.23 49.28
C PRO A 97 21.28 -8.72 49.87
N LYS A 98 21.86 -9.76 49.27
CA LYS A 98 23.27 -10.14 49.49
C LYS A 98 24.13 -9.40 48.46
N SER A 99 24.94 -8.46 48.97
CA SER A 99 26.02 -7.71 48.32
C SER A 99 25.85 -7.39 46.81
N LEU A 100 25.49 -6.12 46.54
CA LEU A 100 25.46 -5.46 45.22
C LEU A 100 26.64 -5.82 44.30
N ARG A 101 27.81 -6.09 44.88
CA ARG A 101 29.05 -6.44 44.16
C ARG A 101 28.96 -7.73 43.34
N ARG A 102 28.19 -8.75 43.80
CA ARG A 102 28.02 -10.00 43.03
C ARG A 102 26.98 -9.86 41.93
N PHE A 103 25.94 -9.04 42.15
CA PHE A 103 24.91 -8.78 41.13
C PHE A 103 25.49 -8.00 39.94
N ALA A 104 26.30 -6.97 40.20
CA ALA A 104 26.99 -6.22 39.15
C ALA A 104 27.90 -7.10 38.28
N MET A 105 28.51 -8.14 38.86
CA MET A 105 29.42 -9.05 38.15
C MET A 105 28.72 -9.92 37.10
N PHE A 106 27.41 -10.18 37.23
CA PHE A 106 26.63 -10.91 36.24
C PHE A 106 25.79 -9.99 35.34
N VAL A 107 25.33 -8.86 35.84
CA VAL A 107 24.53 -7.90 35.07
C VAL A 107 25.36 -7.12 34.06
N VAL A 108 26.60 -6.74 34.40
CA VAL A 108 27.44 -5.97 33.46
C VAL A 108 27.80 -6.77 32.20
N PRO A 109 28.22 -8.06 32.28
CA PRO A 109 28.45 -8.86 31.07
C PRO A 109 27.17 -9.11 30.27
N ALA A 110 26.04 -9.35 30.94
CA ALA A 110 24.75 -9.54 30.26
C ALA A 110 24.27 -8.24 29.58
N ALA A 111 24.46 -7.09 30.23
CA ALA A 111 24.14 -5.78 29.67
C ALA A 111 25.09 -5.40 28.54
N LEU A 112 26.39 -5.71 28.65
CA LEU A 112 27.37 -5.52 27.57
C LEU A 112 27.08 -6.45 26.39
N PHE A 113 26.71 -7.71 26.63
CA PHE A 113 26.29 -8.64 25.57
C PHE A 113 24.99 -8.18 24.92
N PHE A 114 24.01 -7.71 25.70
CA PHE A 114 22.77 -7.13 25.20
C PHE A 114 23.01 -5.85 24.39
N PHE A 115 23.89 -4.96 24.87
CA PHE A 115 24.29 -3.75 24.13
C PHE A 115 25.13 -4.08 22.89
N ALA A 116 26.04 -5.05 22.98
CA ALA A 116 26.86 -5.49 21.85
C ALA A 116 25.99 -6.15 20.78
N THR A 117 25.03 -7.00 21.16
CA THR A 117 24.06 -7.59 20.21
C THR A 117 23.08 -6.55 19.66
N ARG A 118 22.70 -5.53 20.44
CA ARG A 118 21.94 -4.36 19.97
C ARG A 118 22.74 -3.43 19.05
N LEU A 119 24.06 -3.31 19.23
CA LEU A 119 24.95 -2.49 18.40
C LEU A 119 25.45 -3.25 17.16
N SER A 120 25.62 -4.56 17.24
CA SER A 120 26.10 -5.41 16.15
C SER A 120 24.97 -5.96 15.27
N SER A 121 23.71 -5.86 15.71
CA SER A 121 22.59 -5.93 14.78
C SER A 121 22.57 -4.60 14.05
N ASP A 122 23.18 -4.59 12.86
CA ASP A 122 23.07 -3.56 11.84
C ASP A 122 21.81 -2.70 12.04
N TRP A 123 21.96 -1.53 12.67
CA TRP A 123 21.00 -0.44 12.55
C TRP A 123 21.13 0.13 11.13
N ASN A 124 20.98 -0.74 10.12
CA ASN A 124 20.48 -0.39 8.82
C ASN A 124 19.03 0.03 9.04
N PHE A 125 18.84 1.24 9.58
CA PHE A 125 17.63 1.99 9.29
C PHE A 125 17.57 2.01 7.77
N GLU A 126 16.72 1.14 7.21
CA GLU A 126 16.50 1.13 5.77
C GLU A 126 16.19 2.58 5.37
N PRO A 127 16.96 3.14 4.43
CA PRO A 127 16.83 4.54 4.10
C PRO A 127 15.38 4.81 3.71
N PRO A 128 14.81 5.96 4.13
CA PRO A 128 13.44 6.27 3.79
C PRO A 128 13.27 6.31 2.27
N LEU A 129 12.14 5.82 1.78
CA LEU A 129 11.77 5.97 0.37
C LEU A 129 11.87 7.45 -0.03
N THR A 130 12.65 7.72 -1.07
CA THR A 130 12.87 9.06 -1.60
C THR A 130 12.46 9.08 -3.06
N ALA A 131 11.57 9.98 -3.42
CA ALA A 131 11.16 10.20 -4.80
C ALA A 131 12.07 11.25 -5.46
N HIS A 132 12.47 10.96 -6.68
CA HIS A 132 13.27 11.79 -7.56
C HIS A 132 12.48 12.07 -8.82
N TRP A 133 12.48 13.34 -9.21
CA TRP A 133 11.97 13.75 -10.50
C TRP A 133 12.93 13.26 -11.61
N VAL A 134 12.37 12.75 -12.70
CA VAL A 134 13.15 12.34 -13.89
C VAL A 134 12.77 13.18 -15.09
N GLU A 135 11.47 13.25 -15.40
CA GLU A 135 10.96 13.98 -16.57
C GLU A 135 9.51 14.43 -16.33
N GLY A 136 9.06 15.48 -17.03
CA GLY A 136 7.67 15.94 -17.05
C GLY A 136 7.17 16.50 -15.73
N THR A 137 5.88 16.34 -15.43
CA THR A 137 5.28 16.78 -14.16
C THR A 137 4.73 15.59 -13.41
N SER A 138 5.19 15.40 -12.17
CA SER A 138 4.65 14.39 -11.27
C SER A 138 3.98 15.07 -10.08
N TRP A 139 3.05 14.41 -9.41
CA TRP A 139 2.40 14.91 -8.19
C TRP A 139 2.64 13.93 -7.05
N ILE A 140 3.04 14.42 -5.88
CA ILE A 140 3.28 13.62 -4.68
C ILE A 140 2.53 14.24 -3.51
N GLY A 141 1.58 13.50 -2.93
CA GLY A 141 0.82 13.99 -1.76
C GLY A 141 0.05 15.29 -2.04
N GLY A 142 -0.27 15.58 -3.30
CA GLY A 142 -0.92 16.83 -3.73
C GLY A 142 0.03 17.98 -4.08
N HIS A 143 1.34 17.77 -4.00
CA HIS A 143 2.34 18.75 -4.42
C HIS A 143 2.94 18.37 -5.77
N ALA A 144 3.05 19.34 -6.69
CA ALA A 144 3.76 19.13 -7.95
C ALA A 144 5.26 18.95 -7.68
N LEU A 145 5.85 17.97 -8.36
CA LEU A 145 7.26 17.68 -8.42
C LEU A 145 7.72 17.95 -9.86
N ASP A 146 8.64 18.89 -10.00
CA ASP A 146 9.19 19.38 -11.27
C ASP A 146 10.73 19.38 -11.24
N ALA A 147 11.34 19.91 -12.30
CA ALA A 147 12.79 19.94 -12.48
C ALA A 147 13.55 20.68 -11.35
N ASP A 148 12.88 21.59 -10.63
CA ASP A 148 13.48 22.35 -9.52
C ASP A 148 13.48 21.54 -8.20
N SER A 149 12.74 20.43 -8.17
CA SER A 149 12.57 19.59 -6.99
C SER A 149 13.56 18.42 -6.99
N VAL A 150 14.67 18.57 -6.27
CA VAL A 150 15.78 17.59 -6.27
C VAL A 150 15.38 16.21 -5.71
N SER A 151 14.61 16.19 -4.62
CA SER A 151 14.12 14.94 -4.00
C SER A 151 13.05 15.22 -2.95
N VAL A 152 12.10 14.29 -2.80
CA VAL A 152 11.04 14.36 -1.78
C VAL A 152 11.01 13.07 -0.99
N LYS A 153 11.09 13.19 0.34
CA LYS A 153 10.94 12.04 1.23
C LYS A 153 9.48 11.60 1.26
N LEU A 154 9.25 10.33 0.95
CA LEU A 154 7.91 9.74 0.93
C LEU A 154 7.48 9.27 2.31
N VAL A 155 6.21 9.50 2.61
CA VAL A 155 5.52 9.01 3.80
C VAL A 155 4.35 8.11 3.42
N ARG A 156 3.83 7.39 4.40
CA ARG A 156 2.64 6.57 4.22
C ARG A 156 1.47 7.42 3.75
N SER A 157 0.72 6.87 2.80
CA SER A 157 -0.44 7.50 2.15
C SER A 157 -0.10 8.58 1.12
N ASP A 158 1.17 8.80 0.80
CA ASP A 158 1.51 9.64 -0.34
C ASP A 158 1.03 8.98 -1.63
N LEU A 159 0.19 9.71 -2.35
CA LEU A 159 -0.25 9.35 -3.69
C LEU A 159 0.69 10.02 -4.70
N ILE A 160 1.25 9.20 -5.57
CA ILE A 160 2.16 9.58 -6.64
C ILE A 160 1.40 9.44 -7.96
N LEU A 161 1.37 10.50 -8.74
CA LEU A 161 0.74 10.55 -10.06
C LEU A 161 1.77 11.06 -11.06
N THR A 162 2.00 10.33 -12.15
CA THR A 162 2.84 10.79 -13.27
C THR A 162 1.94 11.23 -14.42
N GLU A 163 2.05 12.48 -14.86
CA GLU A 163 1.32 12.97 -16.04
C GLU A 163 1.81 12.28 -17.34
N PRO A 164 1.08 12.40 -18.45
CA PRO A 164 1.60 11.96 -19.76
C PRO A 164 2.95 12.60 -20.08
N GLY A 165 3.95 11.78 -20.42
CA GLY A 165 5.34 12.20 -20.63
C GLY A 165 6.15 12.43 -19.35
N ALA A 166 5.57 12.24 -18.16
CA ALA A 166 6.30 12.37 -16.90
C ALA A 166 6.85 11.05 -16.41
N ARG A 167 8.03 11.09 -15.78
CA ARG A 167 8.67 9.95 -15.14
C ARG A 167 9.10 10.33 -13.73
N CYS A 168 8.95 9.39 -12.82
CA CYS A 168 9.36 9.53 -11.42
C CYS A 168 10.14 8.27 -11.01
N ARG A 169 11.12 8.42 -10.12
CA ARG A 169 11.91 7.29 -9.61
C ARG A 169 11.89 7.31 -8.09
N ILE A 170 11.70 6.16 -7.45
CA ILE A 170 11.72 6.03 -6.00
C ILE A 170 12.89 5.14 -5.60
N GLU A 171 13.75 5.63 -4.72
CA GLU A 171 14.93 4.91 -4.25
C GLU A 171 14.92 4.72 -2.72
N ALA A 172 15.45 3.57 -2.28
CA ALA A 172 15.79 3.28 -0.90
C ALA A 172 16.82 2.15 -0.78
N GLY A 173 18.10 2.51 -0.76
CA GLY A 173 19.19 1.53 -0.60
C GLY A 173 19.31 0.66 -1.84
N SER A 174 18.98 -0.63 -1.72
CA SER A 174 18.96 -1.57 -2.85
C SER A 174 17.61 -1.65 -3.57
N PHE A 175 16.64 -0.82 -3.17
CA PHE A 175 15.34 -0.73 -3.83
C PHE A 175 15.33 0.46 -4.77
N ASP A 176 14.90 0.21 -6.00
CA ASP A 176 14.71 1.20 -7.04
C ASP A 176 13.42 0.91 -7.79
N LEU A 177 12.58 1.92 -7.95
CA LEU A 177 11.28 1.81 -8.60
C LEU A 177 11.11 2.97 -9.56
N SER A 178 11.18 2.66 -10.85
CA SER A 178 10.86 3.59 -11.93
C SER A 178 9.38 3.56 -12.24
N ILE A 179 8.76 4.74 -12.28
CA ILE A 179 7.34 4.94 -12.52
C ILE A 179 7.16 5.58 -13.89
N ASP A 180 6.51 4.86 -14.79
CA ASP A 180 6.29 5.31 -16.16
C ASP A 180 5.18 6.36 -16.26
N PRO A 181 5.05 7.04 -17.40
CA PRO A 181 4.01 8.05 -17.61
C PRO A 181 2.59 7.52 -17.45
N GLY A 182 1.71 8.31 -16.83
CA GLY A 182 0.30 7.98 -16.62
C GLY A 182 0.04 7.00 -15.47
N ALA A 183 1.06 6.65 -14.69
CA ALA A 183 0.92 5.72 -13.58
C ALA A 183 0.44 6.40 -12.29
N ARG A 184 -0.22 5.61 -11.45
CA ARG A 184 -0.80 6.02 -10.17
C ARG A 184 -0.37 5.04 -9.10
N LEU A 185 0.40 5.53 -8.12
CA LEU A 185 1.01 4.69 -7.10
C LEU A 185 0.81 5.28 -5.69
N LEU A 186 0.42 4.45 -4.74
CA LEU A 186 0.21 4.81 -3.35
C LEU A 186 1.28 4.18 -2.46
N VAL A 187 1.92 4.99 -1.61
CA VAL A 187 2.88 4.49 -0.62
C VAL A 187 2.14 3.89 0.57
N ILE A 188 2.20 2.57 0.75
CA ILE A 188 1.55 1.89 1.89
C ILE A 188 2.45 1.91 3.13
N SER A 189 3.75 1.65 2.95
CA SER A 189 4.75 1.65 4.02
C SER A 189 6.14 1.90 3.45
N SER A 190 6.75 3.02 3.82
CA SER A 190 8.13 3.33 3.46
C SER A 190 9.16 2.46 4.20
N LEU A 191 8.80 1.91 5.37
CA LEU A 191 9.67 1.04 6.16
C LEU A 191 9.81 -0.37 5.57
N THR A 192 8.75 -0.86 4.92
CA THR A 192 8.73 -2.22 4.35
C THR A 192 8.72 -2.20 2.83
N ARG A 193 9.01 -1.04 2.22
CA ARG A 193 9.01 -0.82 0.76
C ARG A 193 7.75 -1.38 0.09
N ARG A 194 6.62 -1.12 0.76
CA ARG A 194 5.31 -1.61 0.33
C ARG A 194 4.58 -0.47 -0.36
N VAL A 195 4.32 -0.68 -1.64
CA VAL A 195 3.63 0.27 -2.52
C VAL A 195 2.41 -0.39 -3.11
N ARG A 196 1.45 0.40 -3.60
CA ARG A 196 0.26 -0.07 -4.28
C ARG A 196 0.13 0.65 -5.61
N LEU A 197 0.18 -0.11 -6.71
CA LEU A 197 -0.09 0.37 -8.04
C LEU A 197 -1.60 0.34 -8.29
N GLU A 198 -2.19 1.49 -8.59
CA GLU A 198 -3.62 1.60 -8.92
C GLU A 198 -3.85 1.56 -10.45
N GLU A 199 -2.88 2.05 -11.23
CA GLU A 199 -2.95 2.13 -12.70
C GLU A 199 -1.56 2.42 -13.27
N GLY A 200 -1.29 2.00 -14.51
CA GLY A 200 -0.09 2.30 -15.27
C GLY A 200 1.00 1.23 -15.18
N GLN A 201 2.24 1.63 -15.44
CA GLN A 201 3.38 0.74 -15.52
C GLN A 201 4.48 1.19 -14.56
N VAL A 202 5.17 0.21 -13.96
CA VAL A 202 6.36 0.45 -13.16
C VAL A 202 7.42 -0.62 -13.43
N GLU A 203 8.68 -0.23 -13.27
CA GLU A 203 9.82 -1.14 -13.25
C GLU A 203 10.41 -1.13 -11.85
N LEU A 204 10.52 -2.31 -11.24
CA LEU A 204 10.93 -2.52 -9.86
C LEU A 204 12.21 -3.34 -9.83
N GLU A 205 13.24 -2.80 -9.19
CA GLU A 205 14.51 -3.48 -8.89
C GLU A 205 14.69 -3.61 -7.37
N GLY A 206 15.08 -4.80 -6.95
CA GLY A 206 15.36 -5.14 -5.57
C GLY A 206 14.12 -5.49 -4.74
N ARG A 207 14.37 -5.72 -3.45
CA ARG A 207 13.37 -6.30 -2.54
C ARG A 207 12.22 -5.32 -2.27
N ALA A 208 11.00 -5.72 -2.63
CA ALA A 208 9.79 -4.96 -2.33
C ALA A 208 8.50 -5.78 -2.43
N THR A 209 7.41 -5.15 -1.99
CA THR A 209 6.06 -5.68 -2.16
C THR A 209 5.18 -4.66 -2.85
N LEU A 210 4.67 -5.02 -4.02
CA LEU A 210 3.77 -4.19 -4.82
C LEU A 210 2.36 -4.78 -4.79
N GLU A 211 1.43 -4.04 -4.23
CA GLU A 211 0.00 -4.36 -4.27
C GLU A 211 -0.66 -3.83 -5.53
N THR A 212 -1.68 -4.53 -5.99
CA THR A 212 -2.59 -4.09 -7.06
C THR A 212 -4.02 -4.44 -6.65
N PRO A 213 -5.05 -3.94 -7.36
CA PRO A 213 -6.42 -4.42 -7.19
C PRO A 213 -6.60 -5.93 -7.49
N LEU A 214 -5.70 -6.54 -8.26
CA LEU A 214 -5.82 -7.92 -8.74
C LEU A 214 -4.95 -8.92 -7.98
N GLY A 215 -4.08 -8.45 -7.09
CA GLY A 215 -3.16 -9.30 -6.32
C GLY A 215 -1.96 -8.53 -5.79
N MET A 216 -0.95 -9.28 -5.35
CA MET A 216 0.28 -8.75 -4.77
C MET A 216 1.48 -9.40 -5.44
N VAL A 217 2.45 -8.59 -5.83
CA VAL A 217 3.74 -9.00 -6.38
C VAL A 217 4.79 -8.83 -5.30
N GLU A 218 5.46 -9.91 -4.93
CA GLU A 218 6.59 -9.93 -4.01
C GLU A 218 7.87 -10.14 -4.82
N VAL A 219 8.78 -9.17 -4.78
CA VAL A 219 10.13 -9.28 -5.34
C VAL A 219 11.08 -9.48 -4.16
N PHE A 220 11.74 -10.64 -4.09
CA PHE A 220 12.68 -10.94 -3.02
C PHE A 220 14.07 -10.40 -3.34
N ASP A 221 14.48 -10.58 -4.59
CA ASP A 221 15.64 -10.02 -5.26
C ASP A 221 15.37 -9.98 -6.78
N GLY A 222 16.16 -9.20 -7.52
CA GLY A 222 16.04 -9.09 -8.98
C GLY A 222 15.12 -7.96 -9.46
N GLU A 223 14.61 -8.12 -10.68
CA GLU A 223 13.94 -7.09 -11.44
C GLU A 223 12.61 -7.59 -12.00
N ALA A 224 11.57 -6.75 -11.89
CA ALA A 224 10.25 -7.03 -12.43
C ALA A 224 9.65 -5.78 -13.08
N GLN A 225 9.01 -5.95 -14.22
CA GLN A 225 8.14 -4.94 -14.83
C GLN A 225 6.69 -5.31 -14.54
N ILE A 226 5.93 -4.37 -14.00
CA ILE A 226 4.54 -4.57 -13.62
C ILE A 226 3.68 -3.56 -14.37
N THR A 227 2.71 -4.06 -15.14
CA THR A 227 1.75 -3.25 -15.89
C THR A 227 0.34 -3.56 -15.39
N LEU A 228 -0.40 -2.51 -15.03
CA LEU A 228 -1.78 -2.58 -14.59
C LEU A 228 -2.62 -1.61 -15.40
N ASP A 229 -3.49 -2.14 -16.24
CA ASP A 229 -4.36 -1.35 -17.10
C ASP A 229 -5.78 -1.90 -17.12
N GLY A 230 -6.60 -1.44 -18.07
CA GLY A 230 -7.97 -1.93 -18.25
C GLY A 230 -8.06 -3.40 -18.71
N GLY A 231 -6.98 -3.98 -19.24
CA GLY A 231 -6.87 -5.36 -19.66
C GLY A 231 -6.51 -6.32 -18.53
N GLY A 232 -5.84 -5.83 -17.47
CA GLY A 232 -5.59 -6.59 -16.26
C GLY A 232 -4.22 -6.29 -15.66
N LEU A 233 -3.66 -7.30 -14.99
CA LEU A 233 -2.33 -7.27 -14.39
C LEU A 233 -1.39 -8.14 -15.20
N GLU A 234 -0.35 -7.54 -15.74
CA GLU A 234 0.78 -8.21 -16.37
C GLU A 234 2.03 -8.02 -15.50
N VAL A 235 2.78 -9.11 -15.30
CA VAL A 235 4.01 -9.10 -14.51
C VAL A 235 5.07 -9.87 -15.28
N LEU A 236 6.13 -9.16 -15.66
CA LEU A 236 7.28 -9.71 -16.37
C LEU A 236 8.47 -9.73 -15.41
N ALA A 237 8.83 -10.93 -14.93
CA ALA A 237 10.04 -11.12 -14.14
C ALA A 237 11.26 -11.13 -15.07
N ARG A 238 12.15 -10.14 -14.95
CA ARG A 238 13.38 -10.03 -15.76
C ARG A 238 14.57 -10.73 -15.10
N SER A 239 14.61 -10.75 -13.77
CA SER A 239 15.64 -11.46 -12.99
C SER A 239 15.16 -11.76 -11.57
N GLY A 240 15.85 -12.68 -10.89
CA GLY A 240 15.63 -12.99 -9.46
C GLY A 240 14.31 -13.72 -9.14
N ASP A 241 13.96 -13.71 -7.86
CA ASP A 241 12.81 -14.40 -7.31
C ASP A 241 11.58 -13.47 -7.21
N VAL A 242 10.66 -13.62 -8.17
CA VAL A 242 9.40 -12.87 -8.24
C VAL A 242 8.21 -13.80 -8.00
N VAL A 243 7.35 -13.44 -7.04
CA VAL A 243 6.16 -14.22 -6.66
C VAL A 243 4.90 -13.37 -6.83
N LEU A 244 3.91 -13.95 -7.50
CA LEU A 244 2.57 -13.38 -7.61
C LEU A 244 1.61 -14.11 -6.67
N VAL A 245 0.90 -13.33 -5.85
CA VAL A 245 -0.16 -13.77 -4.94
C VAL A 245 -1.46 -13.16 -5.42
N ASP A 246 -2.32 -13.96 -6.04
CA ASP A 246 -3.62 -13.52 -6.54
C ASP A 246 -4.74 -14.49 -6.12
N ALA A 247 -5.94 -14.34 -6.69
CA ALA A 247 -7.09 -15.21 -6.41
C ALA A 247 -6.84 -16.69 -6.77
N ARG A 248 -5.85 -17.00 -7.62
CA ARG A 248 -5.45 -18.36 -7.99
C ARG A 248 -4.42 -18.95 -7.01
N GLY A 249 -3.97 -18.16 -6.04
CA GLY A 249 -2.99 -18.54 -5.03
C GLY A 249 -1.63 -17.92 -5.26
N ARG A 250 -0.62 -18.49 -4.62
CA ARG A 250 0.78 -18.05 -4.65
C ARG A 250 1.54 -18.84 -5.70
N ARG A 251 2.17 -18.16 -6.67
CA ARG A 251 3.01 -18.78 -7.70
C ARG A 251 4.28 -17.97 -7.96
N ALA A 252 5.39 -18.66 -8.17
CA ALA A 252 6.61 -18.05 -8.71
C ALA A 252 6.39 -17.75 -10.19
N LEU A 253 6.91 -16.62 -10.66
CA LEU A 253 6.88 -16.24 -12.07
C LEU A 253 8.19 -16.67 -12.74
N PRO A 254 8.12 -17.27 -13.95
CA PRO A 254 9.33 -17.61 -14.68
C PRO A 254 10.04 -16.33 -15.14
N VAL A 255 11.37 -16.34 -15.09
CA VAL A 255 12.19 -15.27 -15.64
C VAL A 255 12.11 -15.29 -17.16
N VAL A 256 11.84 -14.14 -17.77
CA VAL A 256 11.78 -13.95 -19.21
C VAL A 256 13.07 -13.26 -19.67
N GLU A 257 13.87 -13.94 -20.49
CA GLU A 257 15.08 -13.34 -21.08
C GLU A 257 14.68 -12.22 -22.05
N ALA A 258 15.26 -11.04 -21.88
CA ALA A 258 14.94 -9.83 -22.65
C ALA A 258 15.17 -9.98 -24.18
N ASP A 259 15.95 -10.98 -24.59
CA ASP A 259 16.34 -11.21 -25.99
C ASP A 259 15.19 -11.74 -26.87
N ALA A 260 14.02 -12.06 -26.31
CA ALA A 260 12.87 -12.53 -27.09
C ALA A 260 11.92 -11.42 -27.60
N VAL A 261 12.15 -10.16 -27.23
CA VAL A 261 11.29 -9.01 -27.63
C VAL A 261 12.02 -8.10 -28.61
N VAL A 262 12.55 -8.67 -29.70
CA VAL A 262 13.03 -7.90 -30.86
C VAL A 262 12.02 -8.04 -32.00
N GLY A 263 11.11 -7.07 -32.09
CA GLY A 263 10.46 -6.62 -33.33
C GLY A 263 9.50 -7.57 -34.05
N LEU A 264 8.20 -7.29 -33.91
CA LEU A 264 7.25 -7.34 -35.03
C LEU A 264 6.72 -5.94 -35.30
#